data_AF-A0A7X7X5C6-F1
#
_entry.id   AF-A0A7X7X5C6-F1
#
_cell.length_a   1.000
_cell.length_b   1.000
_cell.length_c   1.000
_cell.angle_alpha   90.00
_cell.angle_beta   90.00
_cell.angle_gamma   90.00
#
_symmetry.space_group_name_H-M   'P 1'
#
loop_
_entity.id
_entity.type
_entity.pdbx_description
1 polymer ?
#
loop_
_entity_poly.entity_id
_entity_poly.type
_entity_poly.pdbx_seq_one_letter_code
_entity_poly.pdbx_strand_id
1 'polypeptide(L)'
;MYPVKLDVDYPEKLSRGVLLLRTFFGVIYVMIPHGFCLFFYGIAAMFVQFIAWWAILFTGRYPKGMFDFVVGYYRWSMRVNGYMGYMTDEYPPFNGRP
;
A
#
# COMPACT_ATOMS: atom_id res chain seq x y z
N MET A 1 29.48 -17.04 25.39
CA MET A 1 28.26 -16.85 24.56
C MET A 1 27.56 -15.63 25.12
N TYR A 2 27.81 -14.44 24.58
CA TYR A 2 27.17 -13.21 25.08
C TYR A 2 25.73 -13.20 24.57
N PRO A 3 24.71 -13.24 25.45
CA PRO A 3 23.32 -13.15 25.02
C PRO A 3 23.10 -11.73 24.51
N VAL A 4 22.97 -11.59 23.19
CA VAL A 4 22.53 -10.36 22.55
C VAL A 4 21.10 -10.12 23.02
N LYS A 5 20.91 -9.15 23.92
CA LYS A 5 19.59 -8.67 24.31
C LYS A 5 19.10 -7.74 23.21
N LEU A 6 18.18 -8.23 22.39
CA LEU A 6 17.42 -7.41 21.45
C LEU A 6 16.36 -6.65 22.25
N ASP A 7 16.64 -5.38 22.53
CA ASP A 7 15.67 -4.45 23.10
C ASP A 7 14.84 -3.91 21.93
N VAL A 8 13.73 -4.59 21.63
CA VAL A 8 12.74 -4.09 20.69
C VAL A 8 11.70 -3.37 21.53
N ASP A 9 11.63 -2.06 21.35
CA ASP A 9 10.62 -1.17 21.94
C ASP A 9 9.24 -1.55 21.37
N TYR A 10 8.69 -2.67 21.84
CA TYR A 10 7.32 -3.10 21.58
C TYR A 10 6.44 -2.34 22.57
N PRO A 11 5.57 -1.42 22.13
CA PRO A 11 4.63 -0.78 23.03
C PRO A 11 3.68 -1.85 23.58
N GLU A 12 3.97 -2.32 24.79
CA GLU A 12 3.43 -3.51 25.45
C GLU A 12 1.93 -3.38 25.82
N LYS A 13 1.28 -2.28 25.44
CA LYS A 13 -0.13 -2.02 25.75
C LYS A 13 -0.84 -1.29 24.60
N LEU A 14 -1.16 -2.02 23.53
CA LEU A 14 -2.34 -1.64 22.71
C LEU A 14 -3.59 -1.91 23.54
N SER A 15 -3.97 -0.93 24.38
CA SER A 15 -5.24 -0.92 25.08
C SER A 15 -6.36 -1.17 24.06
N ARG A 16 -7.27 -2.11 24.34
CA ARG A 16 -8.36 -2.50 23.44
C ARG A 16 -9.21 -1.29 23.01
N GLY A 17 -9.28 -0.27 23.85
CA GLY A 17 -9.89 1.02 23.54
C GLY A 17 -9.07 1.87 22.56
N VAL A 18 -7.74 1.86 22.65
CA VAL A 18 -6.83 2.49 21.67
C VAL A 18 -6.85 1.76 20.35
N LEU A 19 -7.02 0.43 20.34
CA LEU A 19 -7.28 -0.32 19.11
C LEU A 19 -8.57 0.19 18.45
N LEU A 20 -9.69 0.26 19.17
CA LEU A 20 -10.95 0.78 18.63
C LEU A 20 -10.85 2.25 18.16
N LEU A 21 -10.15 3.09 18.92
CA LEU A 21 -9.90 4.49 18.54
C LEU A 21 -9.02 4.59 17.29
N ARG A 22 -7.97 3.77 17.18
CA ARG A 22 -7.11 3.65 16.00
C ARG A 22 -7.85 3.01 14.82
N THR A 23 -8.78 2.09 15.07
CA THR A 23 -9.64 1.52 14.03
C THR A 23 -10.61 2.55 13.49
N PHE A 24 -11.17 3.44 14.31
CA PHE A 24 -12.06 4.48 13.79
C PHE A 24 -11.28 5.68 13.23
N PHE A 25 -10.44 6.32 14.05
CA PHE A 25 -9.71 7.52 13.66
C PHE A 25 -8.52 7.23 12.75
N GLY A 26 -7.79 6.14 12.99
CA GLY A 26 -6.65 5.77 12.16
C GLY A 26 -7.09 5.28 10.78
N VAL A 27 -8.17 4.49 10.68
CA VAL A 27 -8.76 4.12 9.37
C VAL A 27 -9.23 5.38 8.65
N ILE A 28 -10.00 6.28 9.28
CA ILE A 28 -10.46 7.49 8.61
C ILE A 28 -9.28 8.38 8.18
N TYR A 29 -8.30 8.60 9.05
CA TYR A 29 -7.14 9.45 8.78
C TYR A 29 -6.18 8.86 7.73
N VAL A 30 -6.07 7.54 7.63
CA VAL A 30 -5.23 6.87 6.62
C VAL A 30 -6.00 6.71 5.31
N MET A 31 -7.24 6.23 5.38
CA MET A 31 -8.10 5.91 4.24
C MET A 31 -8.53 7.16 3.48
N ILE A 32 -8.73 8.32 4.13
CA ILE A 32 -9.04 9.56 3.40
C ILE A 32 -7.89 9.93 2.44
N PRO A 33 -6.65 10.20 2.90
CA PRO A 33 -5.56 10.58 2.00
C PRO A 33 -5.10 9.42 1.09
N HIS A 34 -4.95 8.21 1.63
CA HIS A 34 -4.49 7.07 0.82
C HIS A 34 -5.57 6.59 -0.14
N GLY A 35 -6.81 6.48 0.31
CA GLY A 35 -7.94 6.10 -0.54
C GLY A 35 -8.18 7.13 -1.64
N PHE A 36 -8.08 8.43 -1.34
CA PHE A 36 -8.17 9.48 -2.36
C PHE A 36 -7.06 9.35 -3.40
N CYS A 37 -5.79 9.28 -2.98
CA CYS A 37 -4.68 9.15 -3.91
C CYS A 37 -4.70 7.79 -4.67
N LEU A 38 -5.10 6.68 -4.03
CA LEU A 38 -5.26 5.37 -4.67
C LEU A 38 -6.42 5.38 -5.67
N PHE A 39 -7.48 6.14 -5.40
CA PHE A 39 -8.62 6.25 -6.32
C PHE A 39 -8.19 6.88 -7.65
N PHE A 40 -7.52 8.04 -7.62
CA PHE A 40 -7.02 8.68 -8.84
C PHE A 40 -5.93 7.84 -9.52
N TYR A 41 -5.02 7.24 -8.75
CA TYR A 41 -4.01 6.36 -9.32
C TYR A 41 -4.65 5.11 -9.94
N GLY A 42 -5.69 4.55 -9.33
CA GLY A 42 -6.44 3.41 -9.87
C GLY A 42 -7.14 3.73 -11.18
N ILE A 43 -7.74 4.93 -11.31
CA ILE A 43 -8.30 5.41 -12.58
C ILE A 43 -7.20 5.47 -13.65
N ALA A 44 -6.05 6.09 -13.34
CA ALA A 44 -4.93 6.14 -14.27
C ALA A 44 -4.42 4.75 -14.65
N ALA A 45 -4.33 3.82 -13.68
CA ALA A 45 -3.93 2.45 -13.91
C ALA A 45 -4.92 1.70 -14.82
N MET A 46 -6.22 1.98 -14.71
CA MET A 46 -7.25 1.42 -15.58
C MET A 46 -7.05 1.87 -17.04
N PHE A 47 -6.79 3.16 -17.27
CA PHE A 47 -6.49 3.68 -18.60
C PHE A 47 -5.19 3.10 -19.15
N VAL A 48 -4.13 3.04 -18.33
CA VAL A 48 -2.83 2.46 -18.73
C VAL A 48 -2.99 0.98 -19.08
N GLN A 49 -3.76 0.21 -18.31
CA GLN A 49 -4.04 -1.20 -18.60
C GLN A 49 -4.81 -1.37 -19.92
N PHE A 50 -5.80 -0.51 -20.18
CA PHE A 50 -6.55 -0.52 -21.43
C PHE A 50 -5.65 -0.21 -22.63
N ILE A 51 -4.77 0.79 -22.52
CA ILE A 51 -3.79 1.10 -23.56
C ILE A 51 -2.76 -0.03 -23.71
N ALA A 52 -2.29 -0.60 -22.60
CA ALA A 52 -1.34 -1.70 -22.60
C ALA A 52 -1.93 -2.93 -23.30
N TRP A 53 -3.23 -3.22 -23.13
CA TRP A 53 -3.90 -4.29 -23.84
C TRP A 53 -3.80 -4.13 -25.36
N TRP A 54 -4.10 -2.94 -25.88
CA TRP A 54 -3.90 -2.63 -27.30
C TRP A 54 -2.42 -2.68 -27.70
N ALA A 55 -1.52 -2.12 -26.89
CA ALA A 55 -0.09 -2.13 -27.17
C ALA A 55 0.44 -3.58 -27.30
N ILE A 56 -0.01 -4.49 -26.45
CA ILE A 56 0.37 -5.92 -26.49
C ILE A 56 -0.18 -6.58 -27.76
N LEU A 57 -1.41 -6.27 -28.18
CA LEU A 57 -1.97 -6.82 -29.42
C LEU A 57 -1.13 -6.47 -30.65
N PHE A 58 -0.61 -5.24 -30.72
CA PHE A 58 0.20 -4.79 -31.86
C PHE A 58 1.69 -5.13 -31.73
N THR A 59 2.26 -5.07 -30.53
CA THR A 59 3.71 -5.23 -30.33
C THR A 59 4.12 -6.59 -29.81
N GLY A 60 3.18 -7.41 -29.32
CA GLY A 60 3.41 -8.71 -28.70
C GLY A 60 4.11 -8.66 -27.33
N ARG A 61 4.36 -7.46 -26.78
CA ARG A 61 5.12 -7.27 -25.53
C ARG A 61 4.48 -6.19 -24.68
N TYR A 62 4.51 -6.36 -23.36
CA TYR A 62 4.00 -5.36 -22.43
C TYR A 62 5.02 -4.20 -22.31
N PRO A 63 4.65 -2.94 -22.60
CA PRO A 63 5.56 -1.81 -22.46
C PRO A 63 6.03 -1.65 -20.99
N LYS A 64 7.35 -1.71 -20.75
CA LYS A 64 7.92 -1.68 -19.38
C LYS A 64 7.41 -0.51 -18.53
N GLY A 65 7.34 0.70 -19.07
CA GLY A 65 6.86 1.87 -18.32
C GLY A 65 5.40 1.75 -17.86
N MET A 66 4.54 1.13 -18.67
CA MET A 66 3.14 0.87 -18.29
C MET A 66 3.06 -0.22 -17.23
N PHE A 67 3.89 -1.26 -17.36
CA PHE A 67 3.96 -2.35 -16.39
C PHE A 67 4.42 -1.85 -15.03
N ASP A 68 5.52 -1.08 -14.99
CA ASP A 68 6.07 -0.51 -13.76
C ASP A 68 5.06 0.42 -13.07
N PHE A 69 4.28 1.19 -13.85
CA PHE A 69 3.22 2.05 -13.32
C PHE A 69 2.10 1.26 -12.63
N VAL A 70 1.59 0.22 -13.30
CA VAL A 70 0.53 -0.65 -12.77
C VAL A 70 1.02 -1.43 -11.55
N VAL A 71 2.25 -1.95 -11.58
CA VAL A 71 2.89 -2.62 -10.44
C VAL A 71 3.07 -1.67 -9.26
N GLY A 72 3.48 -0.43 -9.50
CA GLY A 72 3.59 0.60 -8.45
C GLY A 72 2.26 0.85 -7.73
N TYR A 73 1.16 0.91 -8.49
CA TYR A 73 -0.19 1.01 -7.94
C TYR A 73 -0.54 -0.20 -7.06
N TYR A 74 -0.35 -1.43 -7.56
CA TYR A 74 -0.66 -2.64 -6.81
C TYR A 74 0.18 -2.79 -5.53
N ARG A 75 1.47 -2.46 -5.57
CA ARG A 75 2.34 -2.49 -4.38
C ARG A 75 1.86 -1.53 -3.30
N TRP A 76 1.54 -0.30 -3.70
CA TRP A 76 1.06 0.70 -2.75
C TRP A 76 -0.31 0.31 -2.18
N SER A 77 -1.21 -0.19 -3.02
CA SER A 77 -2.50 -0.75 -2.57
C SER A 77 -2.34 -1.91 -1.58
N MET A 78 -1.41 -2.83 -1.85
CA MET A 78 -1.13 -3.96 -0.94
C MET A 78 -0.61 -3.48 0.42
N ARG A 79 0.27 -2.47 0.44
CA ARG A 79 0.79 -1.86 1.69
C ARG A 79 -0.33 -1.22 2.51
N VAL A 80 -1.22 -0.47 1.86
CA VAL A 80 -2.39 0.15 2.53
C VAL A 80 -3.33 -0.93 3.07
N ASN A 81 -3.59 -2.00 2.32
CA ASN A 81 -4.41 -3.12 2.78
C ASN A 81 -3.76 -3.88 3.94
N GLY A 82 -2.45 -4.08 3.94
CA GLY A 82 -1.72 -4.71 5.05
C GLY A 82 -1.80 -3.90 6.35
N TYR A 83 -1.65 -2.58 6.26
CA TYR A 83 -1.82 -1.68 7.41
C TYR A 83 -3.27 -1.69 7.93
N MET A 84 -4.25 -1.61 7.02
CA MET A 84 -5.68 -1.63 7.38
C MET A 84 -6.14 -3.00 7.91
N GLY A 85 -5.53 -4.09 7.45
CA GLY A 85 -5.77 -5.45 7.92
C GLY A 85 -5.08 -5.79 9.24
N TYR A 86 -4.42 -4.82 9.90
CA TYR A 86 -3.61 -5.03 11.11
C TYR A 86 -2.51 -6.08 10.93
N MET A 87 -2.08 -6.34 9.69
CA MET A 87 -0.97 -7.25 9.39
C MET A 87 0.38 -6.57 9.60
N THR A 88 0.41 -5.23 9.59
CA THR A 88 1.58 -4.43 9.94
C THR A 88 1.16 -3.19 10.73
N ASP A 89 1.97 -2.82 11.72
CA ASP A 89 1.82 -1.57 12.47
C ASP A 89 2.53 -0.38 11.81
N GLU A 90 3.33 -0.64 10.78
CA GLU A 90 4.15 0.37 10.11
C GLU A 90 3.32 1.18 9.10
N TYR A 91 3.33 2.52 9.24
CA TYR A 91 2.55 3.42 8.38
C TYR A 91 3.08 3.37 6.94
N PRO A 92 2.24 3.09 5.93
CA PRO A 92 2.68 2.93 4.57
C PRO A 92 3.16 4.27 3.98
N PRO A 93 4.34 4.33 3.33
CA PRO A 93 4.77 5.53 2.65
C PRO A 93 3.91 5.80 1.40
N PHE A 94 3.70 7.08 1.07
CA PHE A 94 2.98 7.53 -0.14
C PHE A 94 3.79 7.31 -1.42
N ASN A 95 4.27 6.09 -1.67
CA ASN A 95 5.00 5.75 -2.88
C ASN A 95 4.81 4.28 -3.28
N GLY A 96 4.97 4.03 -4.58
CA GLY A 96 5.03 2.68 -5.16
C GLY A 96 6.46 2.12 -5.30
N ARG A 97 7.46 2.73 -4.62
CA ARG A 97 8.86 2.28 -4.69
C ARG A 97 9.05 1.01 -3.86
N PRO A 98 9.98 0.11 -4.23
CA PRO A 98 10.28 -1.10 -3.47
C PRO A 98 10.59 -0.81 -2.01
#